data_AF-A0AAD6FLV3-F1
#
_entry.id   AF-A0AAD6FLV3-F1
#
_cell.length_a   1.000
_cell.length_b   1.000
_cell.length_c   1.000
_cell.angle_alpha   90.00
_cell.angle_beta   90.00
_cell.angle_gamma   90.00
#
_symmetry.space_group_name_H-M   'P 1'
#
loop_
_entity.id
_entity.type
_entity.pdbx_description
1 polymer ?
#
loop_
_entity_poly.entity_id
_entity_poly.type
_entity_poly.pdbx_seq_one_letter_code
_entity_poly.pdbx_strand_id
1 'polypeptide(L)'
;MAEGGEGEDEIQFLRTDDEVVLQCVACIQKENRKFCLAAEGLGNRLCSLEPTSEAKYVPPDLCICTFVLEQSLSVRALQEMLAKSGQNSEGVNTRPGPM
;
A
#
# COMPACT_ATOMS: atom_id res chain seq x y z
N MET A 1 8.43 29.08 -39.71
CA MET A 1 8.07 27.73 -39.25
C MET A 1 9.19 27.24 -38.36
N ALA A 2 8.92 27.17 -37.05
CA ALA A 2 9.68 26.37 -36.10
C ALA A 2 8.65 26.03 -35.02
N GLU A 3 8.02 24.87 -35.17
CA GLU A 3 7.27 24.24 -34.08
C GLU A 3 8.27 23.91 -32.97
N GLY A 4 8.17 24.61 -31.85
CA GLY A 4 8.70 24.15 -30.58
C GLY A 4 7.52 23.62 -29.79
N GLY A 5 7.20 22.33 -29.97
CA GLY A 5 6.30 21.62 -29.09
C GLY A 5 6.96 21.52 -27.72
N GLU A 6 6.53 22.37 -26.79
CA GLU A 6 6.88 22.25 -25.38
C GLU A 6 6.25 20.96 -24.87
N GLY A 7 7.11 20.00 -24.51
CA GLY A 7 6.72 18.70 -24.00
C GLY A 7 5.80 18.87 -22.80
N GLU A 8 4.56 18.44 -22.98
CA GLU A 8 3.63 18.19 -21.90
C GLU A 8 4.30 17.15 -21.00
N ASP A 9 4.71 17.52 -19.79
CA ASP A 9 5.12 16.55 -18.78
C ASP A 9 3.98 15.54 -18.64
N GLU A 10 4.16 14.33 -19.16
CA GLU A 10 3.16 13.27 -19.11
C GLU A 10 2.88 12.93 -17.64
N ILE A 11 1.79 13.47 -17.09
CA ILE A 11 1.37 13.22 -15.72
C ILE A 11 1.03 11.73 -15.59
N GLN A 12 1.83 11.00 -14.84
CA GLN A 12 1.58 9.60 -14.54
C GLN A 12 0.66 9.48 -13.31
N PHE A 13 -0.40 8.68 -13.45
CA PHE A 13 -1.32 8.36 -12.37
C PHE A 13 -1.08 6.94 -11.90
N LEU A 14 -1.14 6.73 -10.58
CA LEU A 14 -1.09 5.40 -9.99
C LEU A 14 -2.31 4.58 -10.41
N ARG A 15 -2.07 3.32 -10.75
CA ARG A 15 -3.07 2.31 -11.07
C ARG A 15 -2.96 1.16 -10.09
N THR A 16 -3.98 0.30 -10.09
CA THR A 16 -3.84 -0.99 -9.43
C THR A 16 -2.69 -1.77 -10.07
N ASP A 17 -2.10 -2.69 -9.31
CA ASP A 17 -0.92 -3.48 -9.67
C ASP A 17 0.41 -2.71 -9.73
N ASP A 18 0.41 -1.40 -9.48
CA ASP A 18 1.64 -0.63 -9.33
C ASP A 18 2.36 -0.99 -8.03
N GLU A 19 3.69 -1.14 -8.12
CA GLU A 19 4.60 -1.28 -6.99
C GLU A 19 4.98 0.11 -6.45
N VAL A 20 4.75 0.32 -5.15
CA VAL A 20 4.97 1.59 -4.48
C VAL A 20 5.72 1.41 -3.16
N VAL A 21 6.43 2.45 -2.75
CA VAL A 21 7.00 2.57 -1.40
C VAL A 21 6.28 3.67 -0.64
N LEU A 22 5.94 3.43 0.61
CA LEU A 22 5.30 4.43 1.47
C LEU A 22 6.37 5.18 2.25
N GLN A 23 6.65 6.42 1.84
CA GLN A 23 7.67 7.26 2.45
C GLN A 23 7.07 8.33 3.37
N CYS A 24 7.66 8.50 4.56
CA CYS A 24 7.38 9.61 5.46
C CYS A 24 8.67 10.36 5.83
N VAL A 25 8.51 11.57 6.38
CA VAL A 25 9.63 12.40 6.87
C VAL A 25 9.41 12.68 8.35
N ALA A 26 10.44 12.46 9.16
CA ALA A 26 10.43 12.78 10.59
C ALA A 26 11.68 13.59 10.97
N CYS A 27 11.52 14.55 11.88
CA CYS A 27 12.64 15.34 12.40
C CYS A 27 13.28 14.63 13.60
N ILE A 28 14.52 14.18 13.45
CA ILE A 28 15.29 13.48 14.49
C ILE A 28 16.61 14.23 14.65
N GLN A 29 16.98 14.57 15.90
CA GLN A 29 18.23 15.30 16.19
C GLN A 29 18.39 16.62 15.39
N LYS A 30 17.27 17.32 15.13
CA LYS A 30 17.19 18.56 14.31
C LYS A 30 17.44 18.36 12.82
N GLU A 31 17.42 17.12 12.33
CA GLU A 31 17.56 16.78 10.92
C GLU A 31 16.29 16.08 10.42
N ASN A 32 15.82 16.45 9.23
CA ASN A 32 14.73 15.74 8.57
C ASN A 32 15.25 14.45 7.95
N ARG A 33 14.74 13.31 8.40
CA ARG A 33 15.08 11.99 7.89
C ARG A 33 13.88 11.36 7.20
N LYS A 34 14.15 10.71 6.07
CA LYS A 34 13.19 9.97 5.26
C LYS A 34 13.17 8.52 5.70
N PHE A 35 11.97 7.97 5.83
CA PHE A 35 11.74 6.59 6.22
C PHE A 35 10.76 5.95 5.25
N CYS A 36 11.00 4.69 4.90
CA CYS A 36 10.05 3.87 4.18
C CYS A 36 9.39 2.88 5.15
N LEU A 37 8.09 2.65 4.98
CA LEU A 37 7.41 1.56 5.67
C LEU A 37 8.01 0.24 5.19
N ALA A 38 8.31 -0.66 6.12
CA ALA A 38 8.89 -1.97 5.84
C ALA A 38 8.10 -3.07 6.56
N ALA A 39 8.03 -4.26 5.94
CA ALA A 39 7.48 -5.45 6.57
C ALA A 39 8.22 -6.71 6.09
N GLU A 40 8.65 -7.56 7.04
CA GLU A 40 9.33 -8.82 6.75
C GLU A 40 8.35 -9.97 6.45
N GLY A 41 7.23 -10.02 7.17
CA GLY A 41 6.14 -10.99 6.98
C GLY A 41 6.38 -12.33 7.69
N LEU A 42 7.45 -13.05 7.32
CA LEU A 42 7.76 -14.36 7.90
C LEU A 42 8.45 -14.21 9.26
N GLY A 43 7.85 -14.74 10.32
CA GLY A 43 8.40 -14.64 11.68
C GLY A 43 8.15 -13.28 12.37
N ASN A 44 7.87 -12.22 11.60
CA ASN A 44 7.51 -10.90 12.14
C ASN A 44 6.38 -10.24 11.32
N ARG A 45 5.27 -9.92 12.00
CA ARG A 45 4.08 -9.27 11.40
C ARG A 45 3.98 -7.78 11.71
N LEU A 46 4.88 -7.25 12.52
CA LEU A 46 4.91 -5.82 12.83
C LEU A 46 5.68 -5.08 11.73
N CYS A 47 5.14 -3.95 11.28
CA CYS A 47 5.84 -3.09 10.35
C CYS A 47 6.93 -2.28 11.08
N SER A 48 8.03 -2.02 10.38
CA SER A 48 9.14 -1.18 10.82
C SER A 48 9.35 0.00 9.88
N LEU A 49 10.26 0.91 10.24
CA LEU A 49 10.64 2.06 9.41
C LEU A 49 12.09 1.91 8.99
N GLU A 50 12.32 1.74 7.69
CA GLU A 50 13.65 1.65 7.09
C GLU A 50 14.16 3.06 6.73
N PRO A 51 15.29 3.52 7.28
CA PRO A 51 15.84 4.84 6.98
C PRO A 51 16.40 4.89 5.55
N THR A 52 15.95 5.86 4.77
CA THR A 52 16.43 6.05 3.38
C THR A 52 17.33 7.27 3.19
N SER A 53 17.43 8.13 4.21
CA SER A 53 18.30 9.33 4.18
C SER A 53 19.80 9.00 4.16
N GLU A 54 20.21 7.87 4.70
CA GLU A 54 21.62 7.45 4.81
C GLU A 54 22.12 6.66 3.58
N ALA A 55 21.34 6.66 2.48
CA ALA A 55 21.61 5.88 1.27
C ALA A 55 23.01 6.11 0.65
N LYS A 56 23.66 7.24 0.96
CA LYS A 56 25.04 7.54 0.54
C LYS A 56 26.09 6.65 1.23
N TYR A 57 25.80 6.16 2.43
CA TYR A 57 26.72 5.40 3.27
C TYR A 57 26.29 3.95 3.46
N VAL A 58 24.98 3.71 3.51
CA VAL A 58 24.38 2.38 3.66
C VAL A 58 23.22 2.26 2.69
N PRO A 59 23.23 1.29 1.75
CA PRO A 59 22.10 1.09 0.86
C PRO A 59 20.87 0.62 1.67
N PRO A 60 19.70 1.28 1.52
CA PRO A 60 18.50 0.87 2.23
C PRO A 60 17.96 -0.46 1.70
N ASP A 61 17.36 -1.28 2.57
CA ASP A 61 16.67 -2.50 2.15
C ASP A 61 15.29 -2.15 1.59
N LEU A 62 15.24 -1.87 0.29
CA LEU A 62 13.99 -1.55 -0.40
C LEU A 62 13.14 -2.79 -0.68
N CYS A 63 13.70 -4.00 -0.64
CA CYS A 63 12.96 -5.21 -0.97
C CYS A 63 11.82 -5.48 0.02
N ILE A 64 12.02 -5.12 1.29
CA ILE A 64 11.00 -5.22 2.34
C ILE A 64 10.08 -3.99 2.41
N CYS A 65 10.34 -2.96 1.61
CA CYS A 65 9.58 -1.70 1.59
C CYS A 65 8.58 -1.59 0.43
N THR A 66 8.56 -2.56 -0.48
CA THR A 66 7.70 -2.56 -1.66
C THR A 66 6.31 -3.10 -1.34
N PHE A 67 5.29 -2.35 -1.73
CA PHE A 67 3.87 -2.73 -1.62
C PHE A 67 3.21 -2.68 -3.00
N VAL A 68 2.24 -3.55 -3.23
CA VAL A 68 1.45 -3.55 -4.47
C VAL A 68 0.08 -2.95 -4.19
N LEU A 69 -0.38 -2.05 -5.06
CA LEU A 69 -1.74 -1.50 -5.02
C LEU A 69 -2.74 -2.53 -5.56
N GLU A 70 -3.11 -3.53 -4.75
CA GLU A 70 -3.96 -4.63 -5.20
C GLU A 70 -5.41 -4.20 -5.52
N GLN A 71 -6.01 -3.34 -4.69
CA GLN A 71 -7.39 -2.89 -4.87
C GLN A 71 -7.57 -1.41 -4.51
N SER A 72 -8.33 -0.70 -5.34
CA SER A 72 -8.76 0.68 -5.09
C SER A 72 -10.27 0.77 -5.24
N LEU A 73 -10.99 0.81 -4.11
CA LEU A 73 -12.45 0.78 -4.07
C LEU A 73 -12.99 2.02 -3.38
N SER A 74 -14.13 2.52 -3.86
CA SER A 74 -14.90 3.50 -3.10
C SER A 74 -15.47 2.88 -1.83
N VAL A 75 -15.82 3.71 -0.85
CA VAL A 75 -16.43 3.25 0.41
C VAL A 75 -17.69 2.41 0.15
N ARG A 76 -18.54 2.79 -0.82
CA ARG A 76 -19.73 2.03 -1.17
C ARG A 76 -19.38 0.65 -1.74
N ALA A 77 -18.46 0.59 -2.69
CA ALA A 77 -18.03 -0.68 -3.28
C ALA A 77 -17.39 -1.61 -2.23
N LEU A 78 -16.63 -1.05 -1.29
CA LEU A 78 -16.05 -1.80 -0.16
C LEU A 78 -17.14 -2.38 0.75
N GLN A 79 -18.17 -1.59 1.09
CA GLN A 79 -19.31 -2.07 1.88
C GLN A 79 -20.06 -3.22 1.19
N GLU A 80 -20.32 -3.10 -0.12
CA GLU A 80 -20.98 -4.15 -0.91
C GLU A 80 -20.14 -5.44 -0.98
N MET A 81 -18.82 -5.31 -1.13
CA MET A 81 -17.91 -6.46 -1.15
C MET A 81 -17.89 -7.19 0.19
N LEU A 82 -17.82 -6.46 1.31
CA LEU A 82 -17.85 -7.04 2.65
C LEU A 82 -19.20 -7.72 2.96
N ALA A 83 -20.31 -7.12 2.53
CA ALA A 83 -21.64 -7.70 2.71
C ALA A 83 -21.83 -9.03 1.94
N LYS A 84 -21.18 -9.19 0.78
CA LYS A 84 -21.18 -10.46 0.03
C LYS A 84 -20.36 -11.56 0.72
N SER A 85 -19.27 -11.20 1.40
CA SER A 85 -18.44 -12.16 2.16
C SER A 85 -19.19 -12.74 3.37
N GLY A 86 -19.98 -11.92 4.06
CA GLY A 86 -20.79 -12.36 5.21
C GLY A 86 -21.89 -13.38 4.87
N GLN A 87 -22.54 -13.25 3.71
CA GLN A 87 -23.62 -14.16 3.29
C GLN A 87 -23.15 -15.58 2.97
N ASN A 88 -21.87 -15.78 2.63
CA ASN A 88 -21.31 -17.11 2.35
C ASN A 88 -20.96 -17.91 3.62
N SER A 89 -21.00 -17.29 4.80
CA SER A 89 -20.79 -17.96 6.10
C SER A 89 -22.10 -18.39 6.77
N GLU A 90 -23.27 -17.99 6.25
CA GLU A 90 -24.58 -18.21 6.87
C GLU A 90 -25.34 -19.37 6.21
N GLY A 91 -24.62 -20.40 5.75
CA GLY A 91 -25.19 -21.59 5.10
C GLY A 91 -25.31 -22.85 5.98
N VAL A 92 -24.88 -22.80 7.25
CA VAL A 92 -24.82 -23.97 8.14
C VAL A 92 -25.45 -23.71 9.50
N ASN A 93 -26.71 -23.29 9.57
CA ASN A 93 -27.45 -23.42 10.84
C ASN A 93 -28.99 -23.49 10.78
N THR A 94 -29.59 -23.81 9.64
CA THR A 94 -31.03 -24.13 9.60
C THR A 94 -31.25 -25.63 9.65
N ARG A 95 -31.03 -26.24 10.82
CA ARG A 95 -31.73 -27.49 11.16
C ARG A 95 -33.14 -27.09 11.61
N PRO A 96 -34.22 -27.51 10.92
CA PRO A 96 -35.56 -27.34 11.45
C PRO A 96 -35.68 -28.26 12.67
N GLY A 97 -35.91 -27.69 13.85
CA GLY A 97 -36.26 -28.46 15.04
C GLY A 97 -37.60 -29.20 14.82
N PRO A 98 -37.77 -30.43 15.32
CA PRO A 98 -39.06 -31.10 15.24
C PRO A 98 -40.09 -30.36 16.10
N MET A 99 -41.33 -30.39 15.62
CA MET A 99 -42.54 -29.81 16.22
C MET A 99 -42.73 -30.20 17.69
#